data_AF-A0A958CMI7-F1
#
_entry.id   AF-A0A958CMI7-F1
#
_cell.length_a   1.000
_cell.length_b   1.000
_cell.length_c   1.000
_cell.angle_alpha   90.00
_cell.angle_beta   90.00
_cell.angle_gamma   90.00
#
_symmetry.space_group_name_H-M   'P 1'
#
loop_
_entity.id
_entity.type
_entity.pdbx_description
1 polymer ?
#
loop_
_entity_poly.entity_id
_entity_poly.type
_entity_poly.pdbx_seq_one_letter_code
_entity_poly.pdbx_strand_id
1 'polypeptide(L)'
;MKRLLFLAAVALMVLLAGGCASVDPGALRNVAEYQIRKTFPPVFIWQEASQSPAGALRGTVTDEAGNPLPGALVLVSTVRGQTVTTTADEAGTYELENVPAGRVTPMAAAWGYDAVNGAPVRVGSSQVVAGVDFVLPDRLPAPVTPTNLLIGQPLRAPSNFPEPTVATRIPFTFTLDGVTVDTGQIYLPADLPAESLGPVSDRAPILFIVYPSRPLNWDAASVGLTRDGFTVLAVGPDGDRGLDMDGHIRDLRAAMQLWVDGKLPIEPPDDNWVLLSGSFGSLIVFPALQDLPVQPPRIVDIGGVSDAFLGVQALYSDQLEIPPPYDSAVAALGRPDRDPAFFYQFSPALYAEHLPPTLVVHMLNDPVIPHNQALALIDALEAAGVPHETLLYEDTTHYLDAYNPTPATGTVFERVLDYAEETGSP
;
A
#
# COMPACT_ATOMS: atom_id res chain seq x y z
N MET A 1 0.89 -32.31 9.98
CA MET A 1 1.13 -30.86 10.24
C MET A 1 1.36 -30.04 8.98
N LYS A 2 2.38 -30.31 8.14
CA LYS A 2 2.68 -29.47 6.95
C LYS A 2 1.56 -29.36 5.89
N ARG A 3 0.78 -30.44 5.64
CA ARG A 3 -0.42 -30.39 4.78
C ARG A 3 -1.61 -29.63 5.40
N LEU A 4 -1.68 -29.57 6.73
CA LEU A 4 -2.72 -28.81 7.46
C LEU A 4 -2.41 -27.31 7.43
N LEU A 5 -1.13 -26.93 7.46
CA LEU A 5 -0.64 -25.55 7.35
C LEU A 5 -0.87 -24.97 5.94
N PHE A 6 -0.69 -25.77 4.89
CA PHE A 6 -0.99 -25.36 3.50
C PHE A 6 -2.49 -25.12 3.27
N LEU A 7 -3.34 -26.00 3.81
CA LEU A 7 -4.79 -25.83 3.79
C LEU A 7 -5.25 -24.65 4.67
N ALA A 8 -4.54 -24.36 5.77
CA ALA A 8 -4.80 -23.21 6.62
C ALA A 8 -4.37 -21.87 5.99
N ALA A 9 -3.29 -21.82 5.21
CA ALA A 9 -2.89 -20.64 4.46
C ALA A 9 -3.87 -20.32 3.33
N VAL A 10 -4.36 -21.35 2.63
CA VAL A 10 -5.44 -21.22 1.63
C VAL A 10 -6.76 -20.82 2.30
N ALA A 11 -7.11 -21.44 3.44
CA ALA A 11 -8.31 -21.09 4.17
C ALA A 11 -8.24 -19.69 4.79
N LEU A 12 -7.06 -19.23 5.20
CA LEU A 12 -6.87 -17.88 5.77
C LEU A 12 -6.78 -16.81 4.69
N MET A 13 -6.28 -17.12 3.50
CA MET A 13 -6.45 -16.28 2.29
C MET A 13 -7.94 -16.15 1.92
N VAL A 14 -8.71 -17.25 2.02
CA VAL A 14 -10.17 -17.27 1.81
C VAL A 14 -10.94 -16.59 2.95
N LEU A 15 -10.44 -16.65 4.19
CA LEU A 15 -11.07 -16.04 5.38
C LEU A 15 -10.76 -14.54 5.50
N LEU A 16 -9.53 -14.10 5.18
CA LEU A 16 -9.18 -12.68 5.08
C LEU A 16 -9.92 -12.01 3.92
N ALA A 17 -10.19 -12.75 2.84
CA ALA A 17 -11.02 -12.34 1.71
C ALA A 17 -12.50 -12.78 1.80
N GLY A 18 -13.03 -13.14 2.98
CA GLY A 18 -14.49 -13.29 3.20
C GLY A 18 -15.34 -14.13 2.21
N GLY A 19 -14.77 -15.00 1.36
CA GLY A 19 -15.54 -15.61 0.26
C GLY A 19 -14.76 -16.57 -0.65
N CYS A 20 -15.49 -17.44 -1.35
CA CYS A 20 -15.01 -18.56 -2.18
C CYS A 20 -14.23 -18.12 -3.44
N ALA A 21 -13.11 -17.43 -3.31
CA ALA A 21 -12.22 -17.16 -4.43
C ALA A 21 -11.43 -18.43 -4.80
N SER A 22 -11.40 -18.79 -6.09
CA SER A 22 -10.50 -19.84 -6.60
C SER A 22 -9.05 -19.42 -6.39
N VAL A 23 -8.24 -20.29 -5.77
CA VAL A 23 -6.82 -19.99 -5.55
C VAL A 23 -6.09 -19.88 -6.88
N ASP A 24 -5.44 -18.74 -7.13
CA ASP A 24 -4.60 -18.54 -8.32
C ASP A 24 -3.48 -19.59 -8.40
N PRO A 25 -3.40 -20.39 -9.49
CA PRO A 25 -2.30 -21.32 -9.70
C PRO A 25 -0.91 -20.68 -9.68
N GLY A 26 -0.80 -19.40 -10.07
CA GLY A 26 0.43 -18.61 -9.99
C GLY A 26 0.90 -18.41 -8.55
N ALA A 27 0.03 -17.88 -7.69
CA ALA A 27 0.24 -17.73 -6.26
C ALA A 27 0.67 -19.05 -5.58
N LEU A 28 -0.02 -20.16 -5.88
CA LEU A 28 0.34 -21.48 -5.33
C LEU A 28 1.74 -21.92 -5.75
N ARG A 29 2.11 -21.69 -7.01
CA ARG A 29 3.45 -22.00 -7.53
C ARG A 29 4.50 -21.15 -6.82
N ASN A 30 4.23 -19.86 -6.59
CA ASN A 30 5.16 -18.95 -5.93
C ASN A 30 5.41 -19.37 -4.47
N VAL A 31 4.35 -19.68 -3.73
CA VAL A 31 4.47 -20.22 -2.35
C VAL A 31 5.23 -21.55 -2.33
N ALA A 32 4.95 -22.46 -3.26
CA ALA A 32 5.69 -23.72 -3.37
C ALA A 32 7.18 -23.49 -3.69
N GLU A 33 7.49 -22.58 -4.61
CA GLU A 33 8.86 -22.18 -4.95
C GLU A 33 9.57 -21.63 -3.71
N TYR A 34 8.94 -20.70 -2.96
CA TYR A 34 9.43 -20.17 -1.69
C TYR A 34 9.74 -21.27 -0.67
N GLN A 35 8.79 -22.17 -0.39
CA GLN A 35 8.96 -23.25 0.58
C GLN A 35 10.12 -24.19 0.21
N ILE A 36 10.30 -24.44 -1.08
CA ILE A 36 11.46 -25.17 -1.60
C ILE A 36 12.77 -24.41 -1.29
N ARG A 37 12.85 -23.10 -1.52
CA ARG A 37 14.07 -22.32 -1.22
C ARG A 37 14.40 -22.27 0.27
N LYS A 38 13.36 -22.12 1.10
CA LYS A 38 13.52 -22.07 2.55
C LYS A 38 14.02 -23.40 3.12
N THR A 39 13.56 -24.52 2.54
CA THR A 39 13.84 -25.87 3.07
C THR A 39 15.19 -26.43 2.62
N PHE A 40 15.65 -26.12 1.41
CA PHE A 40 16.84 -26.73 0.84
C PHE A 40 18.01 -25.74 0.77
N PRO A 41 19.25 -26.19 1.09
CA PRO A 41 20.43 -25.31 1.04
C PRO A 41 20.63 -24.66 -0.34
N PRO A 42 21.18 -23.42 -0.41
CA PRO A 42 21.36 -22.69 -1.67
C PRO A 42 22.05 -23.53 -2.76
N VAL A 43 23.07 -24.30 -2.38
CA VAL A 43 23.87 -25.16 -3.27
C VAL A 43 23.05 -26.12 -4.15
N PHE A 44 21.83 -26.50 -3.72
CA PHE A 44 20.99 -27.43 -4.46
C PHE A 44 20.01 -26.77 -5.42
N ILE A 45 19.69 -25.48 -5.26
CA ILE A 45 18.57 -24.87 -5.98
C ILE A 45 18.91 -23.49 -6.57
N TRP A 46 19.80 -22.70 -5.95
CA TRP A 46 20.20 -21.37 -6.42
C TRP A 46 21.60 -21.00 -5.92
N GLN A 47 22.50 -20.56 -6.81
CA GLN A 47 23.73 -19.91 -6.37
C GLN A 47 23.34 -18.57 -5.71
N GLU A 48 23.66 -18.38 -4.43
CA GLU A 48 23.69 -17.03 -3.84
C GLU A 48 24.57 -16.16 -4.73
N ALA A 49 24.30 -14.85 -4.76
CA ALA A 49 25.14 -13.89 -5.48
C ALA A 49 26.59 -14.21 -5.14
N SER A 50 27.32 -14.70 -6.13
CA SER A 50 28.70 -15.13 -5.98
C SER A 50 29.49 -14.00 -5.32
N GLN A 51 30.50 -14.31 -4.50
CA GLN A 51 31.53 -13.34 -4.10
C GLN A 51 32.33 -12.75 -5.29
N SER A 52 31.90 -13.01 -6.52
CA SER A 52 32.39 -12.35 -7.70
C SER A 52 32.05 -10.86 -7.63
N PRO A 53 33.01 -9.98 -7.95
CA PRO A 53 32.78 -8.56 -8.07
C PRO A 53 31.53 -8.25 -8.92
N ALA A 54 30.67 -7.38 -8.42
CA ALA A 54 29.46 -6.95 -9.11
C ALA A 54 29.78 -6.27 -10.46
N GLY A 55 28.83 -6.34 -11.40
CA GLY A 55 28.89 -5.65 -12.68
C GLY A 55 28.08 -4.34 -12.67
N ALA A 56 27.82 -3.80 -13.85
CA ALA A 56 27.01 -2.59 -14.03
C ALA A 56 26.13 -2.68 -15.29
N LEU A 57 25.04 -1.92 -15.31
CA LEU A 57 24.20 -1.69 -16.49
C LEU A 57 24.28 -0.22 -16.90
N ARG A 58 24.26 0.06 -18.20
CA ARG A 58 24.17 1.42 -18.76
C ARG A 58 23.15 1.47 -19.89
N GLY A 59 22.44 2.57 -19.96
CA GLY A 59 21.46 2.81 -21.01
C GLY A 59 20.77 4.15 -20.84
N THR A 60 19.61 4.26 -21.46
CA THR A 60 18.76 5.46 -21.45
C THR A 60 17.33 5.13 -21.04
N VAL A 61 16.64 6.11 -20.48
CA VAL A 61 15.20 6.06 -20.17
C VAL A 61 14.52 7.20 -20.90
N THR A 62 13.51 6.87 -21.70
CA THR A 62 12.77 7.81 -22.56
C THR A 62 11.27 7.56 -22.49
N ASP A 63 10.46 8.54 -22.90
CA ASP A 63 9.04 8.35 -23.17
C ASP A 63 8.82 7.73 -24.57
N GLU A 64 7.56 7.42 -24.93
CA GLU A 64 7.22 6.87 -26.25
C GLU A 64 7.48 7.83 -27.42
N ALA A 65 7.62 9.13 -27.16
CA ALA A 65 7.99 10.13 -28.15
C ALA A 65 9.52 10.25 -28.34
N GLY A 66 10.31 9.56 -27.51
CA GLY A 66 11.77 9.58 -27.51
C GLY A 66 12.39 10.75 -26.74
N ASN A 67 11.62 11.47 -25.92
CA ASN A 67 12.18 12.47 -25.02
C ASN A 67 12.85 11.78 -23.82
N PRO A 68 13.99 12.30 -23.34
CA PRO A 68 14.63 11.77 -22.14
C PRO A 68 13.74 11.99 -20.91
N LEU A 69 13.83 11.07 -19.94
CA LEU A 69 13.15 11.16 -18.65
C LEU A 69 14.16 11.32 -17.50
N PRO A 70 14.53 12.56 -17.14
CA PRO A 70 15.37 12.83 -15.98
C PRO A 70 14.71 12.38 -14.68
N GLY A 71 15.51 11.85 -13.76
CA GLY A 71 15.02 11.35 -12.46
C GLY A 71 14.36 9.98 -12.53
N ALA A 72 14.17 9.38 -13.71
CA ALA A 72 13.59 8.04 -13.83
C ALA A 72 14.44 7.02 -13.06
N LEU A 73 13.79 6.23 -12.20
CA LEU A 73 14.39 5.18 -11.42
C LEU A 73 14.73 3.99 -12.32
N VAL A 74 15.92 3.43 -12.18
CA VAL A 74 16.29 2.12 -12.73
C VAL A 74 16.67 1.20 -11.59
N LEU A 75 16.07 0.01 -11.57
CA LEU A 75 16.18 -0.93 -10.45
C LEU A 75 16.45 -2.36 -10.95
N VAL A 76 17.31 -3.07 -10.23
CA VAL A 76 17.43 -4.53 -10.28
C VAL A 76 17.16 -5.09 -8.89
N SER A 77 16.40 -6.17 -8.80
CA SER A 77 16.23 -6.92 -7.56
C SER A 77 16.79 -8.34 -7.66
N THR A 78 17.30 -8.84 -6.55
CA THR A 78 17.62 -10.25 -6.37
C THR A 78 16.37 -11.04 -5.99
N VAL A 79 16.44 -12.36 -6.05
CA VAL A 79 15.32 -13.21 -5.64
C VAL A 79 14.95 -13.08 -4.17
N ARG A 80 15.87 -12.59 -3.33
CA ARG A 80 15.63 -12.33 -1.91
C ARG A 80 15.19 -10.88 -1.65
N GLY A 81 14.83 -10.12 -2.68
CA GLY A 81 14.36 -8.74 -2.53
C GLY A 81 15.45 -7.71 -2.29
N GLN A 82 16.75 -8.08 -2.32
CA GLN A 82 17.82 -7.08 -2.28
C GLN A 82 17.81 -6.26 -3.57
N THR A 83 17.71 -4.95 -3.47
CA THR A 83 17.61 -4.03 -4.61
C THR A 83 18.91 -3.26 -4.82
N VAL A 84 19.16 -2.89 -6.07
CA VAL A 84 20.17 -1.92 -6.45
C VAL A 84 19.49 -0.93 -7.37
N THR A 85 19.67 0.36 -7.10
CA THR A 85 18.95 1.44 -7.78
C THR A 85 19.90 2.54 -8.25
N THR A 86 19.47 3.28 -9.27
CA THR A 86 20.07 4.51 -9.75
C THR A 86 18.98 5.37 -10.40
N THR A 87 19.26 6.64 -10.66
CA THR A 87 18.35 7.52 -11.40
C THR A 87 18.98 7.98 -12.71
N ALA A 88 18.15 8.21 -13.73
CA ALA A 88 18.57 8.78 -15.00
C ALA A 88 18.89 10.28 -14.86
N ASP A 89 19.90 10.75 -15.59
CA ASP A 89 20.30 12.15 -15.63
C ASP A 89 19.42 13.02 -16.56
N GLU A 90 19.77 14.30 -16.73
CA GLU A 90 19.07 15.25 -17.61
C GLU A 90 18.98 14.80 -19.08
N ALA A 91 19.89 13.93 -19.53
CA ALA A 91 19.87 13.36 -20.87
C ALA A 91 19.14 12.00 -20.91
N GLY A 92 18.47 11.62 -19.82
CA GLY A 92 17.85 10.30 -19.66
C GLY A 92 18.86 9.17 -19.55
N THR A 93 20.15 9.45 -19.40
CA THR A 93 21.19 8.43 -19.34
C THR A 93 21.37 7.93 -17.90
N TYR A 94 21.61 6.63 -17.73
CA TYR A 94 21.83 6.06 -16.41
C TYR A 94 23.04 5.11 -16.38
N GLU A 95 23.63 4.98 -15.20
CA GLU A 95 24.58 3.93 -14.86
C GLU A 95 24.17 3.28 -13.54
N LEU A 96 23.81 2.01 -13.59
CA LEU A 96 23.45 1.20 -12.43
C LEU A 96 24.66 0.33 -12.06
N GLU A 97 25.39 0.73 -11.04
CA GLU A 97 26.52 -0.02 -10.51
C GLU A 97 26.08 -1.16 -9.59
N ASN A 98 27.02 -1.99 -9.13
CA ASN A 98 26.80 -3.03 -8.12
C ASN A 98 25.75 -4.09 -8.48
N VAL A 99 25.52 -4.32 -9.78
CA VAL A 99 24.56 -5.31 -10.26
C VAL A 99 25.10 -6.73 -10.07
N PRO A 100 24.35 -7.63 -9.39
CA PRO A 100 24.80 -8.99 -9.16
C PRO A 100 25.13 -9.74 -10.46
N ALA A 101 26.26 -10.45 -10.47
CA ALA A 101 26.62 -11.29 -11.59
C ALA A 101 25.58 -12.41 -11.78
N GLY A 102 25.19 -12.65 -13.03
CA GLY A 102 24.17 -13.63 -13.39
C GLY A 102 23.11 -13.06 -14.33
N ARG A 103 21.96 -13.74 -14.39
CA ARG A 103 20.82 -13.27 -15.17
C ARG A 103 19.94 -12.40 -14.29
N VAL A 104 19.73 -11.15 -14.68
CA VAL A 104 18.91 -10.17 -13.98
C VAL A 104 17.82 -9.63 -14.90
N THR A 105 16.69 -9.22 -14.32
CA THR A 105 15.64 -8.48 -15.04
C THR A 105 15.65 -7.07 -14.46
N PRO A 106 16.16 -6.07 -15.18
CA PRO A 106 16.08 -4.69 -14.73
C PRO A 106 14.69 -4.13 -15.02
N MET A 107 14.27 -3.09 -14.30
CA MET A 107 13.11 -2.29 -14.64
C MET A 107 13.44 -0.81 -14.59
N ALA A 108 12.59 0.00 -15.22
CA ALA A 108 12.61 1.45 -15.06
C ALA A 108 11.20 1.96 -14.73
N ALA A 109 11.14 3.07 -13.99
CA ALA A 109 9.91 3.72 -13.58
C ALA A 109 10.10 5.24 -13.44
N ALA A 110 9.04 5.99 -13.70
CA ALA A 110 8.97 7.42 -13.46
C ALA A 110 7.52 7.80 -13.13
N TRP A 111 7.31 8.78 -12.25
CA TRP A 111 5.97 9.23 -11.90
C TRP A 111 5.24 9.78 -13.13
N GLY A 112 3.98 9.39 -13.29
CA GLY A 112 3.19 9.70 -14.50
C GLY A 112 3.42 8.75 -15.67
N TYR A 113 4.27 7.72 -15.52
CA TYR A 113 4.52 6.69 -16.51
C TYR A 113 4.29 5.28 -15.93
N ASP A 114 3.97 4.32 -16.79
CA ASP A 114 3.91 2.92 -16.38
C ASP A 114 5.32 2.34 -16.21
N ALA A 115 5.56 1.68 -15.08
CA ALA A 115 6.82 0.98 -14.83
C ALA A 115 6.98 -0.21 -15.78
N VAL A 116 8.16 -0.37 -16.36
CA VAL A 116 8.43 -1.40 -17.36
C VAL A 116 9.58 -2.31 -16.94
N ASN A 117 9.33 -3.62 -16.98
CA ASN A 117 10.41 -4.61 -16.94
C ASN A 117 11.14 -4.66 -18.28
N GLY A 118 12.47 -4.52 -18.23
CA GLY A 118 13.35 -4.69 -19.37
C GLY A 118 13.54 -6.16 -19.74
N ALA A 119 14.19 -6.38 -20.88
CA ALA A 119 14.59 -7.72 -21.28
C ALA A 119 15.62 -8.30 -20.27
N PRO A 120 15.53 -9.58 -19.88
CA PRO A 120 16.51 -10.15 -18.97
C PRO A 120 17.94 -10.14 -19.54
N VAL A 121 18.87 -9.56 -18.79
CA VAL A 121 20.28 -9.36 -19.18
C VAL A 121 21.19 -10.33 -18.41
N ARG A 122 22.29 -10.78 -19.03
CA ARG A 122 23.37 -11.49 -18.34
C ARG A 122 24.51 -10.54 -18.03
N VAL A 123 24.81 -10.38 -16.75
CA VAL A 123 25.88 -9.53 -16.24
C VAL A 123 27.01 -10.42 -15.74
N GLY A 124 28.21 -10.27 -16.31
CA GLY A 124 29.43 -10.91 -15.84
C GLY A 124 30.07 -10.16 -14.66
N SER A 125 31.01 -10.82 -13.99
CA SER A 125 31.78 -10.19 -12.91
C SER A 125 32.56 -8.97 -13.42
N SER A 126 32.42 -7.81 -12.76
CA SER A 126 33.00 -6.53 -13.19
C SER A 126 32.68 -6.14 -14.64
N GLN A 127 31.63 -6.72 -15.24
CA GLN A 127 31.22 -6.39 -16.60
C GLN A 127 30.26 -5.22 -16.58
N VAL A 128 30.48 -4.24 -17.46
CA VAL A 128 29.49 -3.23 -17.81
C VAL A 128 28.70 -3.71 -19.03
N VAL A 129 27.38 -3.82 -18.91
CA VAL A 129 26.49 -4.11 -20.04
C VAL A 129 25.80 -2.82 -20.47
N ALA A 130 26.09 -2.36 -21.68
CA ALA A 130 25.51 -1.15 -22.26
C ALA A 130 24.34 -1.45 -23.21
N GLY A 131 23.55 -0.43 -23.55
CA GLY A 131 22.40 -0.53 -24.45
C GLY A 131 21.19 -1.21 -23.81
N VAL A 132 21.06 -1.08 -22.49
CA VAL A 132 19.89 -1.52 -21.75
C VAL A 132 18.94 -0.32 -21.65
N ASP A 133 18.23 -0.06 -22.74
CA ASP A 133 17.38 1.13 -22.85
C ASP A 133 15.92 0.81 -22.48
N PHE A 134 15.23 1.81 -21.93
CA PHE A 134 13.82 1.75 -21.53
C PHE A 134 13.01 2.82 -22.24
N VAL A 135 11.81 2.43 -22.67
CA VAL A 135 10.76 3.32 -23.15
C VAL A 135 9.59 3.16 -22.20
N LEU A 136 9.22 4.22 -21.49
CA LEU A 136 8.13 4.22 -20.53
C LEU A 136 6.85 4.76 -21.18
N PRO A 137 5.74 3.98 -21.20
CA PRO A 137 4.44 4.46 -21.64
C PRO A 137 3.86 5.48 -20.67
N ASP A 138 3.09 6.44 -21.20
CA ASP A 138 2.29 7.34 -20.35
C ASP A 138 1.36 6.52 -19.46
N ARG A 139 1.27 6.89 -18.18
CA ARG A 139 0.35 6.25 -17.26
C ARG A 139 -1.08 6.66 -17.58
N LEU A 140 -1.85 5.73 -18.14
CA LEU A 140 -3.23 5.94 -18.54
C LEU A 140 -4.15 4.89 -17.89
N PRO A 141 -4.48 5.07 -16.59
CA PRO A 141 -5.26 4.07 -15.87
C PRO A 141 -6.67 3.99 -16.43
N ALA A 142 -7.16 2.78 -16.70
CA ALA A 142 -8.51 2.59 -17.21
C ALA A 142 -9.55 3.28 -16.29
N PRO A 143 -10.54 3.99 -16.86
CA PRO A 143 -11.52 4.72 -16.08
C PRO A 143 -12.33 3.77 -15.19
N VAL A 144 -12.85 4.33 -14.10
CA VAL A 144 -13.79 3.66 -13.20
C VAL A 144 -15.18 4.26 -13.43
N THR A 145 -16.18 3.41 -13.61
CA THR A 145 -17.58 3.85 -13.79
C THR A 145 -18.46 2.99 -12.89
N PRO A 146 -18.52 3.31 -11.60
CA PRO A 146 -19.38 2.59 -10.66
C PRO A 146 -20.84 2.73 -11.08
N THR A 147 -21.57 1.62 -11.02
CA THR A 147 -23.01 1.54 -11.33
C THR A 147 -23.78 0.98 -10.14
N ASN A 148 -25.11 0.99 -10.20
CA ASN A 148 -25.97 0.41 -9.17
C ASN A 148 -25.64 0.89 -7.74
N LEU A 149 -25.28 2.17 -7.58
CA LEU A 149 -25.04 2.74 -6.26
C LEU A 149 -26.31 2.61 -5.41
N LEU A 150 -26.18 1.97 -4.26
CA LEU A 150 -27.22 1.89 -3.24
C LEU A 150 -26.72 2.53 -1.95
N ILE A 151 -27.45 3.54 -1.47
CA ILE A 151 -27.24 4.10 -0.14
C ILE A 151 -28.18 3.37 0.83
N GLY A 152 -27.59 2.73 1.84
CA GLY A 152 -28.32 2.01 2.85
C GLY A 152 -29.03 2.92 3.85
N GLN A 153 -29.82 2.31 4.73
CA GLN A 153 -30.48 3.05 5.81
C GLN A 153 -29.45 3.48 6.88
N PRO A 154 -29.56 4.69 7.42
CA PRO A 154 -28.76 5.11 8.56
C PRO A 154 -28.99 4.22 9.78
N LEU A 155 -27.91 3.82 10.45
CA LEU A 155 -27.90 2.96 11.62
C LEU A 155 -27.16 3.65 12.78
N ARG A 156 -27.63 3.46 14.00
CA ARG A 156 -26.93 3.93 15.20
C ARG A 156 -25.82 2.93 15.56
N ALA A 157 -24.57 3.36 15.54
CA ALA A 157 -23.40 2.54 15.81
C ALA A 157 -22.67 3.05 17.07
N PRO A 158 -22.67 2.28 18.18
CA PRO A 158 -21.95 2.66 19.39
C PRO A 158 -20.51 2.12 19.39
N SER A 159 -19.61 2.87 20.05
CA SER A 159 -18.27 2.42 20.41
C SER A 159 -17.96 2.83 21.84
N ASN A 160 -17.09 2.09 22.51
CA ASN A 160 -16.51 2.48 23.80
C ASN A 160 -15.07 3.00 23.64
N PHE A 161 -14.61 3.20 22.40
CA PHE A 161 -13.26 3.60 22.06
C PHE A 161 -13.26 5.02 21.42
N PRO A 162 -12.30 5.89 21.82
CA PRO A 162 -11.47 5.78 23.02
C PRO A 162 -12.30 5.92 24.30
N GLU A 163 -13.49 6.51 24.17
CA GLU A 163 -14.51 6.64 25.20
C GLU A 163 -15.92 6.42 24.59
N PRO A 164 -16.97 6.23 25.41
CA PRO A 164 -18.32 5.98 24.90
C PRO A 164 -18.82 7.04 23.92
N THR A 165 -18.91 6.64 22.65
CA THR A 165 -19.30 7.49 21.51
C THR A 165 -20.35 6.78 20.68
N VAL A 166 -21.19 7.54 20.00
CA VAL A 166 -22.15 6.99 19.04
C VAL A 166 -22.05 7.77 17.74
N ALA A 167 -22.08 7.05 16.63
CA ALA A 167 -22.16 7.60 15.30
C ALA A 167 -23.43 7.13 14.57
N THR A 168 -23.81 7.87 13.54
CA THR A 168 -24.71 7.42 12.49
C THR A 168 -23.88 6.76 11.40
N ARG A 169 -23.99 5.44 11.24
CA ARG A 169 -23.35 4.66 10.18
C ARG A 169 -24.30 4.48 8.99
N ILE A 170 -23.84 4.80 7.79
CA ILE A 170 -24.60 4.66 6.53
C ILE A 170 -23.79 3.74 5.61
N PRO A 171 -24.19 2.48 5.38
CA PRO A 171 -23.52 1.62 4.42
C PRO A 171 -23.86 2.06 3.00
N PHE A 172 -22.95 1.86 2.06
CA PHE A 172 -23.23 2.00 0.63
C PHE A 172 -22.58 0.87 -0.17
N THR A 173 -23.19 0.54 -1.30
CA THR A 173 -22.68 -0.48 -2.22
C THR A 173 -22.67 0.06 -3.65
N PHE A 174 -21.80 -0.48 -4.50
CA PHE A 174 -21.80 -0.18 -5.93
C PHE A 174 -21.30 -1.39 -6.72
N THR A 175 -21.53 -1.38 -8.03
CA THR A 175 -21.01 -2.41 -8.95
C THR A 175 -19.89 -1.83 -9.80
N LEU A 176 -18.74 -2.51 -9.83
CA LEU A 176 -17.61 -2.21 -10.72
C LEU A 176 -17.04 -3.52 -11.28
N ASP A 177 -16.75 -3.55 -12.59
CA ASP A 177 -16.15 -4.71 -13.27
C ASP A 177 -16.88 -6.05 -13.02
N GLY A 178 -18.21 -6.00 -12.82
CA GLY A 178 -19.05 -7.18 -12.55
C GLY A 178 -19.09 -7.64 -11.10
N VAL A 179 -18.32 -7.01 -10.20
CA VAL A 179 -18.32 -7.26 -8.75
C VAL A 179 -19.23 -6.25 -8.06
N THR A 180 -20.04 -6.71 -7.10
CA THR A 180 -20.80 -5.83 -6.20
C THR A 180 -19.95 -5.57 -4.97
N VAL A 181 -19.37 -4.38 -4.89
CA VAL A 181 -18.55 -3.95 -3.76
C VAL A 181 -19.47 -3.55 -2.61
N ASP A 182 -19.40 -4.29 -1.50
CA ASP A 182 -20.29 -4.12 -0.34
C ASP A 182 -19.59 -3.55 0.91
N THR A 183 -18.37 -3.04 0.74
CA THR A 183 -17.49 -2.63 1.83
C THR A 183 -17.60 -1.15 2.21
N GLY A 184 -18.34 -0.34 1.47
CA GLY A 184 -18.47 1.10 1.71
C GLY A 184 -19.26 1.44 2.98
N GLN A 185 -18.67 2.25 3.87
CA GLN A 185 -19.32 2.79 5.07
C GLN A 185 -19.07 4.30 5.20
N ILE A 186 -20.05 5.02 5.71
CA ILE A 186 -19.93 6.43 6.11
C ILE A 186 -20.32 6.52 7.58
N TYR A 187 -19.55 7.24 8.38
CA TYR A 187 -19.86 7.51 9.78
C TYR A 187 -19.97 9.02 9.99
N LEU A 188 -21.10 9.43 10.55
CA LEU A 188 -21.38 10.81 10.91
C LEU A 188 -21.50 10.90 12.44
N PRO A 189 -21.00 11.97 13.09
CA PRO A 189 -21.27 12.23 14.50
C PRO A 189 -22.78 12.18 14.81
N ALA A 190 -23.20 11.49 15.88
CA ALA A 190 -24.61 11.22 16.16
C ALA A 190 -25.47 12.48 16.41
N ASP A 191 -24.84 13.60 16.76
CA ASP A 191 -25.50 14.84 17.19
C ASP A 191 -25.35 16.01 16.20
N LEU A 192 -25.07 15.75 14.91
CA LEU A 192 -25.12 16.81 13.88
C LEU A 192 -26.53 16.91 13.28
N PRO A 193 -27.44 17.77 13.79
CA PRO A 193 -28.56 18.20 12.97
C PRO A 193 -28.03 18.87 11.69
N ALA A 194 -28.74 18.71 10.58
CA ALA A 194 -28.34 19.26 9.27
C ALA A 194 -28.09 20.78 9.27
N GLU A 195 -28.50 21.48 10.32
CA GLU A 195 -28.41 22.93 10.52
C GLU A 195 -27.25 23.37 11.43
N SER A 196 -26.54 22.44 12.10
CA SER A 196 -25.43 22.75 13.04
C SER A 196 -24.03 22.63 12.44
N LEU A 197 -23.95 22.32 11.15
CA LEU A 197 -22.70 22.43 10.44
C LEU A 197 -22.42 23.93 10.27
N GLY A 198 -21.41 24.45 10.97
CA GLY A 198 -20.90 25.80 10.76
C GLY A 198 -20.50 26.04 9.29
N PRO A 199 -19.98 27.23 8.95
CA PRO A 199 -19.38 27.42 7.63
C PRO A 199 -18.34 26.31 7.38
N VAL A 200 -18.15 25.93 6.12
CA VAL A 200 -17.27 24.80 5.73
C VAL A 200 -15.88 24.89 6.38
N SER A 201 -15.37 26.11 6.61
CA SER A 201 -14.11 26.40 7.31
C SER A 201 -14.06 25.96 8.78
N ASP A 202 -15.20 25.80 9.43
CA ASP A 202 -15.32 25.50 10.87
C ASP A 202 -15.64 24.01 11.10
N ARG A 203 -15.57 23.18 10.04
CA ARG A 203 -15.84 21.76 10.10
C ARG A 203 -14.56 20.97 10.27
N ALA A 204 -14.66 19.91 11.09
CA ALA A 204 -13.60 18.92 11.16
C ALA A 204 -13.35 18.30 9.77
N PRO A 205 -12.08 17.99 9.43
CA PRO A 205 -11.75 17.33 8.18
C PRO A 205 -12.51 16.02 7.97
N ILE A 206 -12.69 15.63 6.71
CA ILE A 206 -13.17 14.27 6.40
C ILE A 206 -11.99 13.29 6.51
N LEU A 207 -12.16 12.21 7.25
CA LEU A 207 -11.21 11.10 7.29
C LEU A 207 -11.63 10.04 6.27
N PHE A 208 -10.90 9.92 5.16
CA PHE A 208 -11.08 8.83 4.23
C PHE A 208 -10.15 7.68 4.61
N ILE A 209 -10.68 6.58 5.12
CA ILE A 209 -9.92 5.44 5.63
C ILE A 209 -10.04 4.25 4.68
N VAL A 210 -8.89 3.69 4.31
CA VAL A 210 -8.80 2.40 3.59
C VAL A 210 -8.32 1.34 4.57
N TYR A 211 -9.25 0.55 5.08
CA TYR A 211 -8.93 -0.51 6.05
C TYR A 211 -8.28 -1.72 5.36
N PRO A 212 -7.42 -2.47 6.08
CA PRO A 212 -6.78 -3.67 5.55
C PRO A 212 -7.73 -4.88 5.42
N SER A 213 -8.96 -4.75 5.93
CA SER A 213 -10.04 -5.72 5.76
C SER A 213 -11.37 -4.97 5.69
N ARG A 214 -12.49 -5.71 5.64
CA ARG A 214 -13.84 -5.12 5.61
C ARG A 214 -13.99 -4.03 6.68
N PRO A 215 -14.45 -2.80 6.36
CA PRO A 215 -14.56 -1.70 7.33
C PRO A 215 -15.40 -2.01 8.56
N LEU A 216 -16.39 -2.91 8.46
CA LEU A 216 -17.18 -3.33 9.62
C LEU A 216 -16.38 -4.12 10.67
N ASN A 217 -15.21 -4.66 10.33
CA ASN A 217 -14.27 -5.23 11.31
C ASN A 217 -13.60 -4.15 12.17
N TRP A 218 -13.70 -2.88 11.76
CA TRP A 218 -13.09 -1.71 12.38
C TRP A 218 -14.16 -0.70 12.83
N ASP A 219 -15.40 -1.15 12.96
CA ASP A 219 -16.58 -0.32 13.26
C ASP A 219 -16.37 0.53 14.51
N ALA A 220 -15.83 -0.06 15.58
CA ALA A 220 -15.55 0.65 16.83
C ALA A 220 -14.51 1.77 16.66
N ALA A 221 -13.52 1.58 15.78
CA ALA A 221 -12.51 2.59 15.48
C ALA A 221 -13.11 3.74 14.66
N SER A 222 -13.86 3.44 13.60
CA SER A 222 -14.52 4.46 12.77
C SER A 222 -15.53 5.28 13.57
N VAL A 223 -16.32 4.64 14.44
CA VAL A 223 -17.24 5.35 15.36
C VAL A 223 -16.46 6.25 16.32
N GLY A 224 -15.38 5.74 16.91
CA GLY A 224 -14.53 6.52 17.82
C GLY A 224 -13.98 7.78 17.16
N LEU A 225 -13.53 7.69 15.91
CA LEU A 225 -12.99 8.82 15.16
C LEU A 225 -14.02 9.93 14.93
N THR A 226 -15.33 9.66 15.01
CA THR A 226 -16.36 10.71 14.89
C THR A 226 -16.53 11.59 16.14
N ARG A 227 -15.84 11.26 17.25
CA ARG A 227 -15.99 11.92 18.57
C ARG A 227 -15.93 13.45 18.46
N ASP A 228 -14.96 13.97 17.71
CA ASP A 228 -14.64 15.40 17.64
C ASP A 228 -15.24 16.07 16.40
N GLY A 229 -16.33 15.51 15.87
CA GLY A 229 -17.06 16.11 14.74
C GLY A 229 -16.59 15.64 13.37
N PHE A 230 -15.55 14.80 13.29
CA PHE A 230 -15.07 14.22 12.04
C PHE A 230 -16.14 13.36 11.37
N THR A 231 -16.22 13.48 10.05
CA THR A 231 -16.90 12.51 9.20
C THR A 231 -15.90 11.47 8.72
N VAL A 232 -16.27 10.19 8.78
CA VAL A 232 -15.41 9.09 8.30
C VAL A 232 -16.03 8.46 7.06
N LEU A 233 -15.32 8.49 5.94
CA LEU A 233 -15.58 7.65 4.78
C LEU A 233 -14.67 6.43 4.90
N ALA A 234 -15.22 5.22 4.96
CA ALA A 234 -14.42 4.01 5.13
C ALA A 234 -14.69 3.01 3.99
N VAL A 235 -13.61 2.51 3.41
CA VAL A 235 -13.62 1.44 2.39
C VAL A 235 -12.55 0.41 2.75
N GLY A 236 -12.58 -0.73 2.07
CA GLY A 236 -11.60 -1.79 2.28
C GLY A 236 -11.78 -2.89 1.23
N PRO A 237 -10.90 -3.89 1.23
CA PRO A 237 -10.91 -4.96 0.25
C PRO A 237 -12.23 -5.74 0.27
N ASP A 238 -12.76 -6.03 -0.91
CA ASP A 238 -13.96 -6.85 -1.10
C ASP A 238 -13.62 -8.33 -1.20
N GLY A 239 -14.45 -9.19 -0.60
CA GLY A 239 -14.17 -10.61 -0.57
C GLY A 239 -14.24 -11.29 -1.94
N ASP A 240 -15.12 -10.79 -2.82
CA ASP A 240 -15.30 -11.35 -4.16
C ASP A 240 -14.10 -11.04 -5.09
N ARG A 241 -13.28 -10.04 -4.75
CA ARG A 241 -12.01 -9.74 -5.43
C ARG A 241 -10.90 -10.73 -5.08
N GLY A 242 -10.92 -11.33 -3.89
CA GLY A 242 -9.85 -12.21 -3.44
C GLY A 242 -8.47 -11.51 -3.47
N LEU A 243 -7.54 -12.05 -4.27
CA LEU A 243 -6.17 -11.53 -4.44
C LEU A 243 -6.00 -10.61 -5.66
N ASP A 244 -7.09 -10.19 -6.30
CA ASP A 244 -7.09 -9.22 -7.40
C ASP A 244 -6.74 -7.81 -6.87
N MET A 245 -5.44 -7.53 -6.73
CA MET A 245 -4.95 -6.24 -6.24
C MET A 245 -5.39 -5.07 -7.13
N ASP A 246 -5.35 -5.25 -8.45
CA ASP A 246 -5.80 -4.23 -9.40
C ASP A 246 -7.29 -3.94 -9.23
N GLY A 247 -8.10 -4.97 -9.01
CA GLY A 247 -9.51 -4.83 -8.68
C GLY A 247 -9.76 -4.03 -7.40
N HIS A 248 -9.01 -4.31 -6.32
CA HIS A 248 -9.10 -3.54 -5.07
C HIS A 248 -8.69 -2.06 -5.26
N ILE A 249 -7.63 -1.80 -6.01
CA ILE A 249 -7.19 -0.44 -6.38
C ILE A 249 -8.29 0.29 -7.17
N ARG A 250 -8.93 -0.40 -8.10
CA ARG A 250 -10.05 0.14 -8.89
C ARG A 250 -11.29 0.41 -8.04
N ASP A 251 -11.58 -0.44 -7.05
CA ASP A 251 -12.69 -0.22 -6.13
C ASP A 251 -12.48 1.03 -5.25
N LEU A 252 -11.26 1.26 -4.77
CA LEU A 252 -10.89 2.51 -4.09
C LEU A 252 -11.12 3.74 -4.99
N ARG A 253 -10.59 3.70 -6.23
CA ARG A 253 -10.78 4.78 -7.20
C ARG A 253 -12.26 5.03 -7.49
N ALA A 254 -13.08 3.98 -7.58
CA ALA A 254 -14.52 4.10 -7.79
C ALA A 254 -15.24 4.72 -6.60
N ALA A 255 -14.89 4.35 -5.37
CA ALA A 255 -15.42 4.98 -4.16
C ALA A 255 -15.06 6.47 -4.10
N MET A 256 -13.81 6.82 -4.42
CA MET A 256 -13.37 8.21 -4.54
C MET A 256 -14.15 8.97 -5.62
N GLN A 257 -14.37 8.35 -6.79
CA GLN A 257 -15.16 8.96 -7.86
C GLN A 257 -16.61 9.23 -7.43
N LEU A 258 -17.25 8.30 -6.72
CA LEU A 258 -18.59 8.51 -6.16
C LEU A 258 -18.65 9.68 -5.17
N TRP A 259 -17.60 9.83 -4.36
CA TRP A 259 -17.49 10.95 -3.42
C TRP A 259 -17.31 12.28 -4.14
N VAL A 260 -16.35 12.36 -5.07
CA VAL A 260 -16.08 13.54 -5.91
C VAL A 260 -17.32 13.97 -6.70
N ASP A 261 -18.06 13.01 -7.26
CA ASP A 261 -19.28 13.27 -8.03
C ASP A 261 -20.50 13.68 -7.16
N GLY A 262 -20.32 13.81 -5.83
CA GLY A 262 -21.37 14.16 -4.88
C GLY A 262 -22.48 13.11 -4.81
N LYS A 263 -22.16 11.83 -5.06
CA LYS A 263 -23.14 10.72 -5.01
C LYS A 263 -23.28 10.12 -3.62
N LEU A 264 -22.31 10.34 -2.75
CA LEU A 264 -22.36 9.92 -1.35
C LEU A 264 -23.05 10.98 -0.48
N PRO A 265 -23.75 10.61 0.62
CA PRO A 265 -24.44 11.52 1.51
C PRO A 265 -23.48 12.30 2.45
N ILE A 266 -22.38 12.82 1.91
CA ILE A 266 -21.38 13.67 2.55
C ILE A 266 -20.97 14.77 1.56
N GLU A 267 -20.37 15.84 2.04
CA GLU A 267 -19.91 16.91 1.14
C GLU A 267 -18.80 16.41 0.21
N PRO A 268 -18.77 16.87 -1.06
CA PRO A 268 -17.65 16.58 -1.96
C PRO A 268 -16.31 17.01 -1.34
N PRO A 269 -15.19 16.35 -1.70
CA PRO A 269 -13.89 16.70 -1.18
C PRO A 269 -13.50 18.12 -1.59
N ASP A 270 -13.04 18.90 -0.60
CA ASP A 270 -12.27 20.13 -0.76
C ASP A 270 -10.80 19.87 -0.39
N ASP A 271 -10.08 20.85 0.15
CA ASP A 271 -8.70 20.66 0.65
C ASP A 271 -8.64 20.24 2.13
N ASN A 272 -9.80 20.02 2.78
CA ASN A 272 -9.93 19.71 4.21
C ASN A 272 -10.31 18.24 4.46
N TRP A 273 -9.46 17.33 3.99
CA TRP A 273 -9.58 15.89 4.25
C TRP A 273 -8.23 15.21 4.34
N VAL A 274 -8.22 14.01 4.91
CA VAL A 274 -7.02 13.20 5.11
C VAL A 274 -7.28 11.78 4.65
N LEU A 275 -6.30 11.18 3.96
CA LEU A 275 -6.33 9.77 3.58
C LEU A 275 -5.58 8.94 4.61
N LEU A 276 -6.26 7.97 5.23
CA LEU A 276 -5.68 7.10 6.24
C LEU A 276 -5.62 5.68 5.70
N SER A 277 -4.50 5.02 5.92
CA SER A 277 -4.31 3.62 5.52
C SER A 277 -3.27 2.93 6.40
N GLY A 278 -3.00 1.68 6.07
CA GLY A 278 -1.88 0.91 6.56
C GLY A 278 -2.15 -0.58 6.50
N SER A 279 -1.22 -1.40 6.99
CA SER A 279 -1.23 -2.85 6.75
C SER A 279 -1.54 -3.16 5.27
N PHE A 280 -2.46 -4.08 4.98
CA PHE A 280 -2.88 -4.39 3.60
C PHE A 280 -3.51 -3.21 2.84
N GLY A 281 -4.12 -2.25 3.55
CA GLY A 281 -4.69 -1.05 2.92
C GLY A 281 -3.63 -0.20 2.21
N SER A 282 -2.38 -0.22 2.68
CA SER A 282 -1.29 0.53 2.05
C SER A 282 -0.97 0.01 0.64
N LEU A 283 -1.14 -1.31 0.42
CA LEU A 283 -1.01 -1.96 -0.89
C LEU A 283 -2.12 -1.58 -1.88
N ILE A 284 -3.18 -0.94 -1.41
CA ILE A 284 -4.27 -0.41 -2.24
C ILE A 284 -4.05 1.09 -2.46
N VAL A 285 -3.76 1.84 -1.38
CA VAL A 285 -3.66 3.31 -1.42
C VAL A 285 -2.46 3.77 -2.25
N PHE A 286 -1.25 3.29 -1.96
CA PHE A 286 -0.05 3.84 -2.59
C PHE A 286 0.00 3.65 -4.11
N PRO A 287 -0.30 2.45 -4.66
CA PRO A 287 -0.41 2.29 -6.11
C PRO A 287 -1.54 3.14 -6.73
N ALA A 288 -2.61 3.41 -5.99
CA ALA A 288 -3.74 4.19 -6.49
C ALA A 288 -3.46 5.69 -6.56
N LEU A 289 -2.48 6.23 -5.80
CA LEU A 289 -2.27 7.67 -5.62
C LEU A 289 -2.16 8.42 -6.94
N GLN A 290 -1.36 7.91 -7.89
CA GLN A 290 -1.19 8.52 -9.21
C GLN A 290 -2.49 8.64 -10.02
N ASP A 291 -3.48 7.81 -9.68
CA ASP A 291 -4.70 7.60 -10.46
C ASP A 291 -5.97 8.10 -9.74
N LEU A 292 -5.82 8.71 -8.56
CA LEU A 292 -6.92 9.30 -7.82
C LEU A 292 -7.44 10.56 -8.54
N PRO A 293 -8.77 10.77 -8.60
CA PRO A 293 -9.36 11.94 -9.25
C PRO A 293 -9.03 13.27 -8.53
N VAL A 294 -8.74 13.21 -7.23
CA VAL A 294 -8.27 14.32 -6.41
C VAL A 294 -7.17 13.79 -5.49
N GLN A 295 -6.05 14.52 -5.40
CA GLN A 295 -4.93 14.12 -4.56
C GLN A 295 -5.23 14.38 -3.08
N PRO A 296 -4.86 13.46 -2.17
CA PRO A 296 -4.98 13.70 -0.74
C PRO A 296 -4.09 14.86 -0.30
N PRO A 297 -4.62 15.84 0.45
CA PRO A 297 -3.82 16.91 1.05
C PRO A 297 -2.76 16.35 2.00
N ARG A 298 -3.08 15.23 2.68
CA ARG A 298 -2.22 14.54 3.64
C ARG A 298 -2.53 13.06 3.72
N ILE A 299 -1.54 12.29 4.15
CA ILE A 299 -1.66 10.85 4.42
C ILE A 299 -1.33 10.54 5.88
N VAL A 300 -2.05 9.59 6.46
CA VAL A 300 -1.62 8.87 7.67
C VAL A 300 -1.41 7.41 7.28
N ASP A 301 -0.21 6.90 7.50
CA ASP A 301 0.14 5.50 7.32
C ASP A 301 0.38 4.83 8.68
N ILE A 302 -0.47 3.87 9.05
CA ILE A 302 -0.43 3.18 10.34
C ILE A 302 -0.03 1.71 10.13
N GLY A 303 1.20 1.33 10.48
CA GLY A 303 1.64 -0.05 10.32
C GLY A 303 1.70 -0.50 8.86
N GLY A 304 1.99 0.41 7.93
CA GLY A 304 1.93 0.19 6.49
C GLY A 304 3.11 -0.58 5.90
N VAL A 305 2.87 -1.17 4.72
CA VAL A 305 3.93 -1.63 3.83
C VAL A 305 4.39 -0.44 2.99
N SER A 306 5.69 -0.14 3.04
CA SER A 306 6.33 0.96 2.31
C SER A 306 7.33 0.49 1.25
N ASP A 307 7.75 -0.78 1.33
CA ASP A 307 8.58 -1.45 0.35
C ASP A 307 8.28 -2.96 0.30
N ALA A 308 7.65 -3.41 -0.78
CA ALA A 308 7.38 -4.82 -1.01
C ALA A 308 8.66 -5.66 -1.18
N PHE A 309 9.78 -5.06 -1.60
CA PHE A 309 11.08 -5.73 -1.64
C PHE A 309 11.57 -6.07 -0.23
N LEU A 310 11.40 -5.16 0.74
CA LEU A 310 11.70 -5.43 2.16
C LEU A 310 10.84 -6.55 2.72
N GLY A 311 9.59 -6.68 2.29
CA GLY A 311 8.73 -7.81 2.63
C GLY A 311 9.36 -9.15 2.19
N VAL A 312 9.88 -9.21 0.96
CA VAL A 312 10.59 -10.41 0.47
C VAL A 312 11.89 -10.64 1.22
N GLN A 313 12.64 -9.58 1.57
CA GLN A 313 13.86 -9.71 2.38
C GLN A 313 13.56 -10.33 3.74
N ALA A 314 12.47 -9.91 4.39
CA ALA A 314 12.06 -10.44 5.68
C ALA A 314 11.72 -11.95 5.64
N LEU A 315 11.26 -12.50 4.51
CA LEU A 315 11.04 -13.95 4.36
C LEU A 315 12.31 -14.80 4.48
N TYR A 316 13.48 -14.18 4.30
CA TYR A 316 14.80 -14.81 4.34
C TYR A 316 15.70 -14.26 5.46
N SER A 317 15.17 -13.43 6.35
CA SER A 317 15.92 -12.84 7.46
C SER A 317 15.99 -13.81 8.64
N ASP A 318 17.13 -13.80 9.33
CA ASP A 318 17.28 -14.49 10.63
C ASP A 318 16.83 -13.60 11.82
N GLN A 319 16.61 -12.31 11.56
CA GLN A 319 16.31 -11.30 12.60
C GLN A 319 14.86 -10.84 12.56
N LEU A 320 14.22 -10.89 11.39
CA LEU A 320 12.84 -10.50 11.17
C LEU A 320 12.05 -11.74 10.74
N GLU A 321 10.92 -12.01 11.40
CA GLU A 321 10.04 -13.11 11.02
C GLU A 321 8.66 -12.56 10.69
N ILE A 322 8.18 -12.88 9.48
CA ILE A 322 6.76 -12.71 9.14
C ILE A 322 6.06 -14.03 9.52
N PRO A 323 5.11 -14.02 10.46
CA PRO A 323 4.47 -15.23 10.94
C PRO A 323 3.50 -15.78 9.89
N PRO A 324 3.26 -17.09 9.87
CA PRO A 324 2.15 -17.66 9.09
C PRO A 324 0.80 -17.04 9.51
N PRO A 325 -0.11 -16.78 8.57
CA PRO A 325 -0.04 -17.10 7.13
C PRO A 325 0.66 -16.02 6.28
N TYR A 326 1.07 -14.90 6.87
CA TYR A 326 1.48 -13.70 6.15
C TYR A 326 2.76 -13.93 5.35
N ASP A 327 3.62 -14.85 5.80
CA ASP A 327 4.78 -15.32 5.05
C ASP A 327 4.40 -15.85 3.65
N SER A 328 3.30 -16.59 3.59
CA SER A 328 2.78 -17.20 2.39
C SER A 328 2.08 -16.17 1.50
N ALA A 329 1.47 -15.13 2.09
CA ALA A 329 0.91 -14.01 1.34
C ALA A 329 2.01 -13.21 0.63
N VAL A 330 3.10 -12.87 1.32
CA VAL A 330 4.25 -12.20 0.70
C VAL A 330 4.90 -13.11 -0.35
N ALA A 331 5.04 -14.41 -0.07
CA ALA A 331 5.56 -15.36 -1.05
C ALA A 331 4.66 -15.51 -2.29
N ALA A 332 3.35 -15.34 -2.15
CA ALA A 332 2.40 -15.44 -3.26
C ALA A 332 2.59 -14.34 -4.30
N LEU A 333 3.05 -13.15 -3.90
CA LEU A 333 3.40 -12.02 -4.78
C LEU A 333 4.43 -12.40 -5.85
N GLY A 334 5.23 -13.45 -5.61
CA GLY A 334 6.13 -14.00 -6.59
C GLY A 334 7.58 -13.57 -6.39
N ARG A 335 8.26 -13.31 -7.50
CA ARG A 335 9.72 -13.17 -7.51
C ARG A 335 10.14 -11.78 -8.00
N PRO A 336 10.72 -10.94 -7.12
CA PRO A 336 11.12 -9.60 -7.50
C PRO A 336 12.27 -9.56 -8.53
N ASP A 337 13.04 -10.65 -8.68
CA ASP A 337 14.07 -10.73 -9.74
C ASP A 337 13.53 -11.08 -11.13
N ARG A 338 12.26 -11.53 -11.20
CA ARG A 338 11.56 -11.85 -12.45
C ARG A 338 10.63 -10.73 -12.88
N ASP A 339 10.00 -10.07 -11.92
CA ASP A 339 9.01 -9.01 -12.15
C ASP A 339 9.18 -7.88 -11.12
N PRO A 340 10.30 -7.14 -11.15
CA PRO A 340 10.52 -6.05 -10.19
C PRO A 340 9.51 -4.89 -10.35
N ALA A 341 8.97 -4.63 -11.54
CA ALA A 341 7.95 -3.60 -11.74
C ALA A 341 6.68 -3.88 -10.91
N PHE A 342 6.25 -5.15 -10.80
CA PHE A 342 5.12 -5.53 -9.94
C PHE A 342 5.35 -5.26 -8.45
N PHE A 343 6.59 -5.33 -7.97
CA PHE A 343 6.89 -5.02 -6.56
C PHE A 343 7.01 -3.51 -6.34
N TYR A 344 7.57 -2.78 -7.30
CA TYR A 344 7.76 -1.33 -7.21
C TYR A 344 6.47 -0.53 -6.97
N GLN A 345 5.35 -0.91 -7.61
CA GLN A 345 4.08 -0.22 -7.38
C GLN A 345 3.67 -0.22 -5.90
N PHE A 346 4.04 -1.27 -5.15
CA PHE A 346 3.78 -1.44 -3.72
C PHE A 346 4.92 -0.92 -2.82
N SER A 347 5.84 -0.13 -3.38
CA SER A 347 7.01 0.39 -2.67
C SER A 347 7.06 1.93 -2.69
N PRO A 348 6.16 2.63 -1.99
CA PRO A 348 6.15 4.10 -1.91
C PRO A 348 7.45 4.74 -1.43
N ALA A 349 8.30 4.02 -0.69
CA ALA A 349 9.62 4.52 -0.34
C ALA A 349 10.52 4.78 -1.57
N LEU A 350 10.22 4.20 -2.75
CA LEU A 350 10.96 4.38 -4.00
C LEU A 350 10.43 5.53 -4.88
N TYR A 351 9.39 6.23 -4.43
CA TYR A 351 8.83 7.41 -5.08
C TYR A 351 8.31 8.42 -4.03
N ALA A 352 8.98 8.46 -2.88
CA ALA A 352 8.56 9.22 -1.71
C ALA A 352 8.45 10.73 -2.00
N GLU A 353 9.24 11.25 -2.94
CA GLU A 353 9.23 12.64 -3.41
C GLU A 353 7.89 13.10 -4.01
N HIS A 354 7.01 12.16 -4.35
CA HIS A 354 5.68 12.43 -4.88
C HIS A 354 4.57 12.27 -3.84
N LEU A 355 4.90 11.90 -2.60
CA LEU A 355 3.92 11.74 -1.55
C LEU A 355 3.52 13.10 -0.95
N PRO A 356 2.25 13.27 -0.55
CA PRO A 356 1.82 14.42 0.23
C PRO A 356 2.46 14.37 1.63
N PRO A 357 2.30 15.44 2.45
CA PRO A 357 2.69 15.37 3.84
C PRO A 357 2.13 14.13 4.52
N THR A 358 3.00 13.40 5.22
CA THR A 358 2.70 12.06 5.71
C THR A 358 3.01 11.91 7.20
N LEU A 359 2.03 11.47 7.99
CA LEU A 359 2.25 10.95 9.34
C LEU A 359 2.49 9.44 9.25
N VAL A 360 3.67 9.00 9.68
CA VAL A 360 4.04 7.58 9.76
C VAL A 360 3.90 7.10 11.21
N VAL A 361 2.97 6.19 11.46
CA VAL A 361 2.73 5.56 12.76
C VAL A 361 3.12 4.09 12.67
N HIS A 362 4.00 3.59 13.54
CA HIS A 362 4.37 2.17 13.50
C HIS A 362 4.73 1.62 14.88
N MET A 363 4.40 0.35 15.09
CA MET A 363 4.71 -0.37 16.32
C MET A 363 6.05 -1.09 16.18
N LEU A 364 6.99 -0.85 17.09
CA LEU A 364 8.34 -1.42 17.00
C LEU A 364 8.35 -2.96 17.11
N ASN A 365 7.36 -3.53 17.81
CA ASN A 365 7.19 -4.98 17.97
C ASN A 365 6.05 -5.54 17.10
N ASP A 366 5.68 -4.86 16.01
CA ASP A 366 4.69 -5.37 15.06
C ASP A 366 5.16 -6.72 14.49
N PRO A 367 4.46 -7.83 14.79
CA PRO A 367 4.88 -9.13 14.33
C PRO A 367 4.49 -9.39 12.87
N VAL A 368 3.57 -8.61 12.29
CA VAL A 368 3.02 -8.86 10.94
C VAL A 368 3.78 -8.05 9.91
N ILE A 369 3.91 -6.74 10.13
CA ILE A 369 4.62 -5.81 9.24
C ILE A 369 5.81 -5.25 10.01
N PRO A 370 7.03 -5.78 9.78
CA PRO A 370 8.18 -5.38 10.57
C PRO A 370 8.46 -3.87 10.44
N HIS A 371 8.91 -3.24 11.53
CA HIS A 371 9.08 -1.78 11.62
C HIS A 371 10.14 -1.21 10.64
N ASN A 372 10.96 -2.06 10.01
CA ASN A 372 11.87 -1.61 8.95
C ASN A 372 11.13 -1.01 7.74
N GLN A 373 9.84 -1.31 7.57
CA GLN A 373 8.96 -0.66 6.61
C GLN A 373 8.80 0.83 6.95
N ALA A 374 8.38 1.17 8.18
CA ALA A 374 8.28 2.57 8.59
C ALA A 374 9.61 3.30 8.50
N LEU A 375 10.71 2.70 8.96
CA LEU A 375 12.04 3.31 8.86
C LEU A 375 12.41 3.64 7.42
N ALA A 376 12.18 2.73 6.48
CA ALA A 376 12.47 2.97 5.07
C ALA A 376 11.63 4.11 4.48
N LEU A 377 10.36 4.23 4.87
CA LEU A 377 9.51 5.34 4.42
C LEU A 377 9.96 6.68 5.01
N ILE A 378 10.26 6.70 6.30
CA ILE A 378 10.75 7.90 7.01
C ILE A 378 12.05 8.39 6.37
N ASP A 379 13.03 7.50 6.17
CA ASP A 379 14.30 7.84 5.54
C ASP A 379 14.10 8.38 4.11
N ALA A 380 13.17 7.80 3.35
CA ALA A 380 12.86 8.24 1.99
C ALA A 380 12.17 9.61 1.96
N LEU A 381 11.21 9.86 2.86
CA LEU A 381 10.52 11.15 2.99
C LEU A 381 11.49 12.27 3.40
N GLU A 382 12.37 12.00 4.39
CA GLU A 382 13.43 12.92 4.82
C GLU A 382 14.39 13.22 3.66
N ALA A 383 14.86 12.19 2.95
CA ALA A 383 15.78 12.36 1.81
C ALA A 383 15.15 13.17 0.66
N ALA A 384 13.84 13.02 0.44
CA ALA A 384 13.09 13.76 -0.56
C ALA A 384 12.66 15.18 -0.10
N GLY A 385 12.84 15.52 1.18
CA GLY A 385 12.37 16.78 1.75
C GLY A 385 10.85 16.89 1.83
N VAL A 386 10.14 15.77 1.86
CA VAL A 386 8.68 15.75 2.01
C VAL A 386 8.33 15.97 3.48
N PRO A 387 7.44 16.93 3.82
CA PRO A 387 7.02 17.14 5.20
C PRO A 387 6.44 15.86 5.80
N HIS A 388 6.98 15.41 6.91
CA HIS A 388 6.51 14.19 7.53
C HIS A 388 6.65 14.24 9.04
N GLU A 389 5.85 13.41 9.70
CA GLU A 389 5.85 13.24 11.13
C GLU A 389 5.91 11.75 11.48
N THR A 390 6.40 11.45 12.68
CA THR A 390 6.63 10.05 13.08
C THR A 390 6.09 9.78 14.48
N LEU A 391 5.45 8.62 14.63
CA LEU A 391 5.06 8.06 15.91
C LEU A 391 5.46 6.58 15.95
N LEU A 392 6.67 6.31 16.44
CA LEU A 392 7.16 4.96 16.69
C LEU A 392 7.00 4.62 18.17
N TYR A 393 6.39 3.48 18.48
CA TYR A 393 6.12 3.11 19.87
C TYR A 393 6.21 1.61 20.14
N GLU A 394 6.45 1.25 21.40
CA GLU A 394 6.49 -0.14 21.84
C GLU A 394 5.08 -0.66 22.14
N ASP A 395 4.50 -1.38 21.19
CA ASP A 395 3.29 -2.18 21.37
C ASP A 395 3.36 -3.40 20.44
N THR A 396 2.52 -4.40 20.71
CA THR A 396 2.35 -5.62 19.93
C THR A 396 1.05 -5.65 19.14
N THR A 397 0.17 -4.67 19.35
CA THR A 397 -1.05 -4.51 18.55
C THR A 397 -0.67 -4.17 17.10
N HIS A 398 -1.22 -4.93 16.16
CA HIS A 398 -1.08 -4.63 14.73
C HIS A 398 -2.24 -3.71 14.33
N TYR A 399 -1.93 -2.46 13.98
CA TYR A 399 -2.92 -1.42 13.63
C TYR A 399 -3.75 -0.88 14.82
N LEU A 400 -4.70 0.03 14.53
CA LEU A 400 -5.61 0.66 15.51
C LEU A 400 -6.66 -0.34 16.06
N ASP A 401 -6.32 -1.11 17.10
CA ASP A 401 -7.24 -2.06 17.75
C ASP A 401 -8.18 -1.37 18.76
N ALA A 402 -9.37 -0.98 18.30
CA ALA A 402 -10.41 -0.37 19.13
C ALA A 402 -11.15 -1.35 20.06
N TYR A 403 -10.98 -2.67 19.90
CA TYR A 403 -11.65 -3.67 20.72
C TYR A 403 -10.81 -4.09 21.94
N ASN A 404 -9.48 -4.01 21.83
CA ASN A 404 -8.56 -4.22 22.95
C ASN A 404 -7.61 -3.02 23.11
N PRO A 405 -8.13 -1.81 23.39
CA PRO A 405 -7.31 -0.61 23.39
C PRO A 405 -6.26 -0.66 24.50
N THR A 406 -5.02 -0.33 24.14
CA THR A 406 -3.94 -0.04 25.08
C THR A 406 -3.83 1.47 25.28
N PRO A 407 -3.10 1.96 26.31
CA PRO A 407 -2.75 3.38 26.38
C PRO A 407 -2.10 3.91 25.11
N ALA A 408 -1.31 3.06 24.42
CA ALA A 408 -0.68 3.42 23.16
C ALA A 408 -1.69 3.53 22.00
N THR A 409 -2.71 2.66 21.97
CA THR A 409 -3.84 2.81 21.02
C THR A 409 -4.52 4.17 21.21
N GLY A 410 -4.70 4.63 22.45
CA GLY A 410 -5.22 5.96 22.75
C GLY A 410 -4.31 7.08 22.25
N THR A 411 -3.00 6.98 22.47
CA THR A 411 -2.02 7.94 21.95
C THR A 411 -2.05 8.04 20.42
N VAL A 412 -2.10 6.90 19.73
CA VAL A 412 -2.22 6.88 18.25
C VAL A 412 -3.51 7.55 17.82
N PHE A 413 -4.63 7.22 18.45
CA PHE A 413 -5.92 7.83 18.15
C PHE A 413 -5.87 9.35 18.24
N GLU A 414 -5.43 9.90 19.38
CA GLU A 414 -5.34 11.35 19.56
C GLU A 414 -4.37 11.97 18.55
N ARG A 415 -3.22 11.34 18.29
CA ARG A 415 -2.25 11.88 17.34
C ARG A 415 -2.76 11.92 15.90
N VAL A 416 -3.56 10.93 15.50
CA VAL A 416 -4.21 10.91 14.18
C VAL A 416 -5.19 12.07 14.04
N LEU A 417 -5.99 12.35 15.08
CA LEU A 417 -6.91 13.48 15.06
C LEU A 417 -6.16 14.81 15.04
N ASP A 418 -5.16 14.99 15.90
CA ASP A 418 -4.33 16.21 15.93
C ASP A 418 -3.73 16.51 14.54
N TYR A 419 -3.13 15.50 13.92
CA TYR A 419 -2.53 15.64 12.58
C TYR A 419 -3.57 15.96 11.51
N ALA A 420 -4.79 15.44 11.64
CA ALA A 420 -5.86 15.75 10.72
C ALA A 420 -6.36 17.20 10.87
N GLU A 421 -6.39 17.76 12.07
CA GLU A 421 -6.85 19.14 12.31
C GLU A 421 -5.81 20.22 11.97
N GLU A 422 -4.54 19.86 11.86
CA GLU A 422 -3.50 20.81 11.46
C GLU A 422 -3.94 21.52 10.15
N THR A 423 -3.87 22.85 10.07
CA THR A 423 -4.29 23.60 8.87
C THR A 423 -3.08 24.32 8.30
N GLY A 424 -2.76 24.02 7.03
CA GLY A 424 -1.63 24.62 6.31
C GLY A 424 -0.29 23.94 6.58
N SER A 425 0.55 23.85 5.55
CA SER A 425 1.94 23.41 5.67
C SER A 425 2.74 24.28 6.64
N PRO A 426 3.77 23.75 7.33
CA PRO A 426 4.78 24.59 7.99
C PRO A 426 5.46 25.58 7.03
#